data_AF-A0A1N6SEU0-F1
#
_entry.id   AF-A0A1N6SEU0-F1
#
_cell.length_a   1.000
_cell.length_b   1.000
_cell.length_c   1.000
_cell.angle_alpha   90.00
_cell.angle_beta   90.00
_cell.angle_gamma   90.00
#
_symmetry.space_group_name_H-M   'P 1'
#
loop_
_entity.id
_entity.type
_entity.pdbx_description
1 polymer ?
#
loop_
_entity_poly.entity_id
_entity_poly.type
_entity_poly.pdbx_seq_one_letter_code
_entity_poly.pdbx_strand_id
1 'polypeptide(L)'
;MNSKWMAALWTVLRVWLGVQWIQAGWHKVVDGFDASGFLYGAIEKSTGDMPAVSSWYAGFLENAALPNVQVINVLIPWGELLVGIALIAGVLTVPALIAGAFMNLNFLWAGTISTNPTLLLAAVVLLFAAKGAMYYGGDRYLVPVLAKKWAEWKQQHPRKPMPKSA
;
A
#
# COMPACT_ATOMS: atom_id res chain seq x y z
N MET A 1 5.10 -28.78 -9.82
CA MET A 1 5.38 -28.45 -8.41
C MET A 1 4.06 -28.14 -7.71
N ASN A 2 3.74 -28.80 -6.59
CA ASN A 2 2.40 -28.83 -5.98
C ASN A 2 1.90 -27.41 -5.62
N SER A 3 0.71 -27.00 -6.08
CA SER A 3 0.20 -25.62 -5.95
C SER A 3 0.14 -25.10 -4.51
N LYS A 4 0.02 -26.01 -3.53
CA LYS A 4 -0.03 -25.71 -2.09
C LYS A 4 1.30 -25.23 -1.52
N TRP A 5 2.43 -25.75 -2.01
CA TRP A 5 3.77 -25.33 -1.55
C TRP A 5 4.08 -23.92 -2.03
N MET A 6 3.70 -23.62 -3.28
CA MET A 6 3.82 -22.28 -3.84
C MET A 6 2.95 -21.27 -3.08
N ALA A 7 1.72 -21.64 -2.73
CA ALA A 7 0.86 -20.82 -1.87
C ALA A 7 1.48 -20.56 -0.48
N ALA A 8 2.14 -21.56 0.11
CA ALA A 8 2.83 -21.38 1.39
C ALA A 8 3.99 -20.39 1.28
N LEU A 9 4.80 -20.47 0.21
CA LEU A 9 5.87 -19.51 -0.07
C LEU A 9 5.35 -18.08 -0.16
N TRP A 10 4.28 -17.85 -0.93
CA TRP A 10 3.67 -16.52 -1.03
C TRP A 10 3.10 -16.02 0.28
N THR A 11 2.60 -16.92 1.12
CA THR A 11 2.10 -16.57 2.44
C THR A 11 3.23 -16.13 3.37
N VAL A 12 4.35 -16.84 3.38
CA VAL A 12 5.53 -16.45 4.16
C VAL A 12 6.03 -15.08 3.73
N LEU A 13 6.16 -14.84 2.43
CA LEU A 13 6.56 -13.53 1.90
C LEU A 13 5.57 -12.42 2.27
N ARG A 14 4.26 -12.69 2.19
CA ARG A 14 3.19 -11.77 2.58
C ARG A 14 3.26 -11.42 4.07
N VAL A 15 3.44 -12.41 4.94
CA VAL A 15 3.56 -12.21 6.40
C VAL A 15 4.82 -11.44 6.72
N TRP A 16 5.96 -11.80 6.11
CA TRP A 16 7.21 -11.05 6.28
C TRP A 16 7.04 -9.57 5.89
N LEU A 17 6.46 -9.28 4.72
CA LEU A 17 6.16 -7.92 4.29
C LEU A 17 5.26 -7.21 5.31
N GLY A 18 4.22 -7.87 5.81
CA GLY A 18 3.34 -7.33 6.83
C GLY A 18 4.05 -6.99 8.14
N VAL A 19 5.00 -7.83 8.59
CA VAL A 19 5.84 -7.55 9.77
C VAL A 19 6.67 -6.29 9.59
N GLN A 20 7.26 -6.08 8.41
CA GLN A 20 8.03 -4.86 8.11
C GLN A 20 7.16 -3.60 8.26
N TRP A 21 5.92 -3.65 7.80
CA TRP A 21 4.96 -2.55 7.94
C TRP A 21 4.52 -2.30 9.37
N ILE A 22 4.25 -3.37 10.16
CA ILE A 22 3.95 -3.22 11.58
C ILE A 22 5.13 -2.57 12.31
N GLN A 23 6.36 -3.02 12.07
CA GLN A 23 7.55 -2.45 12.71
C GLN A 23 7.72 -0.97 12.36
N ALA A 24 7.48 -0.57 11.11
CA ALA A 24 7.57 0.82 10.67
C ALA A 24 6.48 1.71 11.31
N GLY A 25 5.23 1.23 11.36
CA GLY A 25 4.09 2.01 11.84
C GLY A 25 3.91 2.02 13.35
N TRP A 26 4.28 0.94 14.05
CA TRP A 26 4.00 0.78 15.49
C TRP A 26 4.62 1.90 16.34
N HIS A 27 5.92 2.13 16.17
CA HIS A 27 6.63 3.19 16.89
C HIS A 27 6.09 4.58 16.54
N LYS A 28 5.70 4.81 15.28
CA LYS A 28 5.12 6.09 14.86
C LYS A 28 3.76 6.37 15.51
N VAL A 29 2.96 5.33 15.76
CA VAL A 29 1.67 5.46 16.44
C VAL A 29 1.86 5.64 17.96
N VAL A 30 2.79 4.91 18.57
CA VAL A 30 2.99 4.92 20.04
C VAL A 30 3.81 6.12 20.51
N ASP A 31 4.90 6.43 19.81
CA ASP A 31 5.88 7.44 20.24
C ASP A 31 5.54 8.85 19.70
N GLY A 32 4.56 8.93 18.80
CA GLY A 32 4.22 10.13 18.05
C GLY A 32 5.06 10.27 16.78
N PHE A 33 4.46 10.88 15.75
CA PHE A 33 5.09 11.02 14.44
C PHE A 33 4.86 12.42 13.87
N ASP A 34 5.95 13.02 13.37
CA ASP A 34 5.91 14.26 12.62
C ASP A 34 6.67 14.13 11.31
N ALA A 35 5.94 14.23 10.20
CA ALA A 35 6.46 14.18 8.85
C ALA A 35 7.10 15.50 8.42
N SER A 36 6.93 16.60 9.16
CA SER A 36 7.42 17.93 8.73
C SER A 36 8.91 17.91 8.39
N GLY A 37 9.76 17.38 9.28
CA GLY A 37 11.20 17.26 9.03
C GLY A 37 11.55 16.37 7.84
N PHE A 38 10.80 15.28 7.65
CA PHE A 38 10.95 14.40 6.50
C PHE A 38 10.60 15.11 5.18
N LEU A 39 9.50 15.87 5.15
CA LEU A 39 9.04 16.61 3.97
C LEU A 39 10.01 17.74 3.60
N TYR A 40 10.45 18.54 4.58
CA TYR A 40 11.46 19.59 4.34
C TYR A 40 12.78 19.00 3.84
N GLY A 41 13.26 17.90 4.44
CA GLY A 41 14.47 17.23 3.98
C GLY A 41 14.35 16.66 2.56
N ALA A 42 13.17 16.21 2.16
CA ALA A 42 12.92 15.76 0.78
C ALA A 42 12.91 16.93 -0.21
N ILE A 43 12.37 18.09 0.17
CA ILE A 43 12.42 19.30 -0.65
C ILE A 43 13.87 19.79 -0.81
N GLU A 44 14.66 19.80 0.27
CA GLU A 44 16.06 20.20 0.22
C GLU A 44 16.88 19.32 -0.75
N LYS A 45 16.62 18.01 -0.74
CA LYS A 45 17.21 17.03 -1.68
C LYS A 45 16.81 17.22 -3.15
N SER A 46 15.91 18.16 -3.45
CA SER A 46 15.58 18.54 -4.84
C SER A 46 16.45 19.67 -5.37
N THR A 47 17.35 20.20 -4.55
CA THR A 47 18.28 21.29 -4.90
C THR A 47 19.72 20.76 -5.11
N GLY A 48 20.57 21.55 -5.77
CA GLY A 48 21.97 21.23 -6.05
C GLY A 48 22.23 20.57 -7.42
N ASP A 49 23.49 20.22 -7.67
CA ASP A 49 23.96 19.76 -8.99
C ASP A 49 23.50 18.34 -9.36
N MET A 50 23.22 17.50 -8.37
CA MET A 50 22.70 16.13 -8.56
C MET A 50 21.53 15.87 -7.59
N PRO A 51 20.33 16.40 -7.89
CA PRO A 51 19.19 16.30 -6.99
C PRO A 51 18.73 14.84 -6.85
N ALA A 52 18.55 14.39 -5.61
CA ALA A 52 18.03 13.06 -5.30
C ALA A 52 16.49 12.99 -5.35
N VAL A 53 15.82 14.15 -5.29
CA VAL A 53 14.37 14.28 -5.43
C VAL A 53 14.05 15.11 -6.66
N SER A 54 13.14 14.63 -7.50
CA SER A 54 12.73 15.36 -8.70
C SER A 54 11.94 16.62 -8.35
N SER A 55 12.14 17.70 -9.12
CA SER A 55 11.48 19.00 -8.91
C SER A 55 9.95 18.94 -8.90
N TRP A 56 9.34 18.10 -9.73
CA TRP A 56 7.88 17.93 -9.74
C TRP A 56 7.35 17.38 -8.40
N TYR A 57 8.10 16.45 -7.79
CA TYR A 57 7.72 15.86 -6.52
C TYR A 57 7.94 16.85 -5.38
N ALA A 58 9.05 17.60 -5.39
CA ALA A 58 9.26 18.70 -4.45
C ALA A 58 8.12 19.74 -4.52
N GLY A 59 7.67 20.11 -5.73
CA GLY A 59 6.50 20.97 -5.91
C GLY A 59 5.22 20.38 -5.30
N PHE A 60 4.98 19.07 -5.42
CA PHE A 60 3.88 18.40 -4.71
C PHE A 60 4.06 18.47 -3.18
N LEU A 61 5.28 18.25 -2.68
CA LEU A 61 5.55 18.32 -1.24
C LEU A 61 5.27 19.72 -0.68
N GLU A 62 5.70 20.77 -1.38
CA GLU A 62 5.51 22.17 -0.99
C GLU A 62 4.04 22.60 -1.04
N ASN A 63 3.33 22.25 -2.10
CA ASN A 63 2.01 22.81 -2.38
C ASN A 63 0.85 21.94 -1.87
N ALA A 64 1.09 20.65 -1.61
CA ALA A 64 0.05 19.72 -1.15
C ALA A 64 0.42 19.02 0.16
N ALA A 65 1.63 18.48 0.28
CA ALA A 65 1.98 17.66 1.45
C ALA A 65 2.19 18.51 2.72
N LEU A 66 3.02 19.54 2.66
CA LEU A 66 3.32 20.44 3.79
C LEU A 66 2.08 21.15 4.32
N PRO A 67 1.21 21.77 3.49
CA PRO A 67 -0.01 22.40 3.97
C PRO A 67 -0.97 21.43 4.68
N ASN A 68 -0.90 20.14 4.35
CA ASN A 68 -1.74 19.08 4.91
C ASN A 68 -0.96 18.13 5.85
N VAL A 69 0.17 18.57 6.41
CA VAL A 69 1.07 17.70 7.19
C VAL A 69 0.39 17.05 8.39
N GLN A 70 -0.60 17.73 9.00
CA GLN A 70 -1.38 17.17 10.11
C GLN A 70 -2.14 15.90 9.70
N VAL A 71 -2.68 15.88 8.48
CA VAL A 71 -3.36 14.70 7.92
C VAL A 71 -2.33 13.60 7.63
N ILE A 72 -1.18 13.96 7.08
CA ILE A 72 -0.08 13.02 6.79
C ILE A 72 0.46 12.38 8.07
N ASN A 73 0.55 13.14 9.16
CA ASN A 73 1.00 12.67 10.46
C ASN A 73 0.08 11.59 11.05
N VAL A 74 -1.17 11.53 10.61
CA VAL A 74 -2.12 10.46 10.97
C VAL A 74 -2.11 9.35 9.91
N LEU A 75 -2.16 9.72 8.62
CA LEU A 75 -2.30 8.75 7.53
C LEU A 75 -1.10 7.82 7.40
N ILE A 76 0.13 8.33 7.53
CA ILE A 76 1.33 7.48 7.37
C ILE A 76 1.38 6.42 8.49
N PRO A 77 1.39 6.76 9.79
CA PRO A 77 1.53 5.76 10.84
C PRO A 77 0.40 4.72 10.85
N TRP A 78 -0.84 5.18 10.70
CA TRP A 78 -1.99 4.27 10.66
C TRP A 78 -2.04 3.47 9.37
N GLY A 79 -1.70 4.07 8.23
CA GLY A 79 -1.59 3.37 6.96
C GLY A 79 -0.57 2.24 7.02
N GLU A 80 0.61 2.51 7.55
CA GLU A 80 1.67 1.51 7.77
C GLU A 80 1.19 0.37 8.67
N LEU A 81 0.61 0.70 9.82
CA LEU A 81 0.13 -0.30 10.78
C LEU A 81 -1.01 -1.16 10.20
N LEU A 82 -2.00 -0.53 9.57
CA LEU A 82 -3.16 -1.23 9.01
C LEU A 82 -2.78 -2.11 7.81
N VAL A 83 -1.87 -1.64 6.95
CA VAL A 83 -1.31 -2.48 5.86
C VAL A 83 -0.61 -3.69 6.46
N GLY A 84 0.22 -3.50 7.49
CA GLY A 84 0.89 -4.60 8.17
C GLY A 84 -0.07 -5.65 8.72
N ILE A 85 -1.09 -5.21 9.46
CA ILE A 85 -2.12 -6.10 10.03
C ILE A 85 -2.89 -6.84 8.93
N ALA A 86 -3.34 -6.12 7.89
CA ALA A 86 -4.08 -6.69 6.77
C ALA A 86 -3.27 -7.77 6.04
N LEU A 87 -1.97 -7.52 5.79
CA LEU A 87 -1.08 -8.47 5.16
C LEU A 87 -0.80 -9.69 6.04
N ILE A 88 -0.61 -9.54 7.35
CA ILE A 88 -0.38 -10.69 8.23
C ILE A 88 -1.64 -11.56 8.30
N ALA A 89 -2.79 -10.94 8.60
CA ALA A 89 -4.08 -11.63 8.65
C ALA A 89 -4.49 -12.22 7.28
N GLY A 90 -3.96 -11.68 6.20
CA GLY A 90 -4.36 -12.01 4.84
C GLY A 90 -5.80 -11.64 4.57
N VAL A 91 -6.22 -10.45 5.03
CA VAL A 91 -7.55 -9.87 4.85
C VAL A 91 -7.36 -8.55 4.12
N LEU A 92 -8.10 -8.34 3.03
CA LEU A 92 -7.89 -7.20 2.14
C LEU A 92 -6.44 -7.17 1.60
N THR A 93 -5.87 -8.35 1.29
CA THR A 93 -4.47 -8.49 0.85
C THR A 93 -4.18 -7.62 -0.36
N VAL A 94 -5.02 -7.64 -1.41
CA VAL A 94 -4.78 -6.86 -2.64
C VAL A 94 -4.83 -5.34 -2.35
N PRO A 95 -5.87 -4.80 -1.69
CA PRO A 95 -5.86 -3.40 -1.25
C PRO A 95 -4.64 -3.03 -0.40
N ALA A 96 -4.25 -3.87 0.56
CA ALA A 96 -3.10 -3.62 1.43
C ALA A 96 -1.78 -3.60 0.65
N LEU A 97 -1.60 -4.51 -0.32
CA LEU A 97 -0.43 -4.52 -1.21
C LEU A 97 -0.37 -3.27 -2.09
N ILE A 98 -1.50 -2.80 -2.61
CA ILE A 98 -1.58 -1.56 -3.40
C ILE A 98 -1.23 -0.35 -2.54
N ALA A 99 -1.82 -0.24 -1.34
CA ALA A 99 -1.55 0.86 -0.42
C ALA A 99 -0.08 0.87 0.03
N GLY A 100 0.48 -0.29 0.38
CA GLY A 100 1.89 -0.43 0.74
C GLY A 100 2.83 -0.11 -0.43
N ALA A 101 2.52 -0.56 -1.65
CA ALA A 101 3.29 -0.20 -2.84
C ALA A 101 3.25 1.31 -3.11
N PHE A 102 2.07 1.94 -2.96
CA PHE A 102 1.91 3.38 -3.12
C PHE A 102 2.71 4.18 -2.08
N MET A 103 2.71 3.77 -0.80
CA MET A 103 3.50 4.41 0.23
C MET A 103 5.01 4.28 -0.03
N ASN A 104 5.50 3.06 -0.36
CA ASN A 104 6.92 2.88 -0.72
C ASN A 104 7.32 3.74 -1.93
N LEU A 105 6.46 3.85 -2.94
CA LEU A 105 6.73 4.68 -4.11
C LEU A 105 6.88 6.16 -3.72
N ASN A 106 6.01 6.66 -2.84
CA ASN A 106 6.14 8.02 -2.30
C ASN A 106 7.44 8.21 -1.51
N PHE A 107 7.81 7.24 -0.66
CA PHE A 107 9.08 7.31 0.07
C PHE A 107 10.30 7.28 -0.85
N LEU A 108 10.24 6.54 -1.96
CA LEU A 108 11.29 6.54 -2.97
C LEU A 108 11.38 7.88 -3.69
N TRP A 109 10.26 8.46 -4.08
CA TRP A 109 10.24 9.81 -4.68
C TRP A 109 10.70 10.90 -3.72
N ALA A 110 10.49 10.73 -2.41
CA ALA A 110 11.05 11.59 -1.37
C ALA A 110 12.57 11.37 -1.12
N GLY A 111 13.22 10.47 -1.87
CA GLY A 111 14.66 10.23 -1.77
C GLY A 111 15.07 9.29 -0.62
N THR A 112 14.17 8.39 -0.20
CA THR A 112 14.43 7.40 0.86
C THR A 112 14.65 6.01 0.27
N ILE A 113 15.90 5.68 -0.09
CA ILE A 113 16.22 4.49 -0.89
C ILE A 113 16.40 3.21 -0.06
N SER A 114 16.69 3.28 1.24
CA SER A 114 17.13 2.13 2.08
C SER A 114 16.38 0.81 1.85
N THR A 115 15.29 0.54 2.58
CA THR A 115 14.54 -0.72 2.48
C THR A 115 13.37 -0.64 1.50
N ASN A 116 12.95 0.57 1.12
CA ASN A 116 11.74 0.84 0.34
C ASN A 116 11.70 0.13 -1.04
N PRO A 117 12.78 0.04 -1.84
CA PRO A 117 12.75 -0.67 -3.12
C PRO A 117 12.46 -2.16 -2.95
N THR A 118 13.00 -2.79 -1.90
CA THR A 118 12.78 -4.20 -1.61
C THR A 118 11.33 -4.45 -1.21
N LEU A 119 10.76 -3.59 -0.35
CA LEU A 119 9.35 -3.71 0.07
C LEU A 119 8.39 -3.45 -1.10
N LEU A 120 8.68 -2.47 -1.96
CA LEU A 120 7.92 -2.22 -3.18
C LEU A 120 7.96 -3.43 -4.12
N LEU A 121 9.14 -3.98 -4.36
CA LEU A 121 9.29 -5.16 -5.21
C LEU A 121 8.51 -6.36 -4.66
N ALA A 122 8.62 -6.62 -3.35
CA ALA A 122 7.84 -7.67 -2.70
C ALA A 122 6.33 -7.45 -2.85
N ALA A 123 5.86 -6.22 -2.69
CA ALA A 123 4.44 -5.88 -2.87
C ALA A 123 3.97 -6.14 -4.31
N VAL A 124 4.75 -5.70 -5.31
CA VAL A 124 4.45 -5.91 -6.74
C VAL A 124 4.45 -7.39 -7.11
N VAL A 125 5.46 -8.16 -6.67
CA VAL A 125 5.52 -9.60 -6.90
C VAL A 125 4.31 -10.31 -6.29
N LEU A 126 3.93 -9.94 -5.06
CA LEU A 126 2.74 -10.49 -4.39
C LEU A 126 1.43 -10.10 -5.09
N LEU A 127 1.36 -8.94 -5.75
CA LEU A 127 0.20 -8.56 -6.58
C LEU A 127 0.06 -9.48 -7.80
N PHE A 128 1.15 -9.79 -8.50
CA PHE A 128 1.12 -10.77 -9.59
C PHE A 128 0.80 -12.19 -9.08
N ALA A 129 1.23 -12.51 -7.85
CA ALA A 129 0.94 -13.77 -7.18
C ALA A 129 -0.31 -13.73 -6.26
N ALA A 130 -1.22 -12.77 -6.44
CA ALA A 130 -2.29 -12.48 -5.47
C ALA A 130 -3.14 -13.70 -5.10
N LYS A 131 -3.47 -14.55 -6.08
CA LYS A 131 -4.23 -15.79 -5.84
C LYS A 131 -3.51 -16.75 -4.86
N GLY A 132 -2.18 -16.85 -4.98
CA GLY A 132 -1.35 -17.63 -4.07
C GLY A 132 -1.20 -16.97 -2.70
N ALA A 133 -0.98 -15.65 -2.69
CA ALA A 133 -0.85 -14.86 -1.46
C ALA A 133 -2.13 -14.87 -0.60
N MET A 134 -3.32 -14.97 -1.22
CA MET A 134 -4.61 -15.05 -0.52
C MET A 134 -4.99 -16.47 -0.08
N TYR A 135 -4.27 -17.51 -0.53
CA TYR A 135 -4.67 -18.90 -0.32
C TYR A 135 -4.69 -19.30 1.17
N TYR A 136 -3.68 -18.89 1.94
CA TYR A 136 -3.64 -19.00 3.39
C TYR A 136 -3.85 -17.62 4.03
N GLY A 137 -5.04 -17.06 3.85
CA GLY A 137 -5.45 -15.78 4.44
C GLY A 137 -6.96 -15.71 4.65
N GLY A 138 -7.43 -14.77 5.47
CA GLY A 138 -8.85 -14.52 5.66
C GLY A 138 -9.62 -14.16 4.38
N ASP A 139 -8.93 -13.65 3.35
CA ASP A 139 -9.47 -13.37 2.02
C ASP A 139 -10.10 -14.60 1.37
N ARG A 140 -9.62 -15.81 1.70
CA ARG A 140 -10.23 -17.06 1.23
C ARG A 140 -11.70 -17.19 1.64
N TYR A 141 -12.08 -16.66 2.79
CA TYR A 141 -13.45 -16.69 3.31
C TYR A 141 -14.22 -15.43 2.93
N LEU A 142 -13.54 -14.27 2.91
CA LEU A 142 -14.18 -12.98 2.63
C LEU A 142 -14.52 -12.79 1.16
N VAL A 143 -13.60 -13.13 0.24
CA VAL A 143 -13.78 -12.88 -1.20
C VAL A 143 -15.02 -13.58 -1.77
N PRO A 144 -15.32 -14.86 -1.48
CA PRO A 144 -16.54 -15.50 -1.96
C PRO A 144 -17.82 -14.84 -1.45
N VAL A 145 -17.83 -14.40 -0.19
CA VAL A 145 -18.99 -13.72 0.43
C VAL A 145 -19.23 -12.37 -0.25
N LEU A 146 -18.18 -11.59 -0.48
CA LEU A 146 -18.28 -10.31 -1.18
C LEU A 146 -18.73 -10.50 -2.63
N ALA A 147 -18.18 -11.49 -3.34
CA ALA A 147 -18.57 -11.81 -4.70
C ALA A 147 -20.05 -12.20 -4.81
N LYS A 148 -20.55 -12.99 -3.86
CA LYS A 148 -21.97 -13.36 -3.77
C LYS A 148 -22.87 -12.13 -3.57
N LYS A 149 -22.57 -11.30 -2.57
CA LYS A 149 -23.35 -10.07 -2.30
C LYS A 149 -23.34 -9.11 -3.49
N TRP A 150 -22.22 -8.97 -4.17
CA TRP A 150 -22.11 -8.12 -5.36
C TRP A 150 -22.93 -8.64 -6.55
N ALA A 151 -22.99 -9.96 -6.74
CA ALA A 151 -23.83 -10.58 -7.75
C ALA A 151 -25.33 -10.37 -7.44
N GLU A 152 -25.75 -10.55 -6.18
CA GLU A 152 -27.11 -10.28 -5.72
C GLU A 152 -27.49 -8.80 -5.96
N TRP A 153 -26.60 -7.85 -5.61
CA TRP A 153 -26.83 -6.43 -5.83
C TRP A 153 -27.01 -6.08 -7.32
N LYS A 154 -26.20 -6.67 -8.21
CA LYS A 154 -26.33 -6.49 -9.68
C LYS A 154 -27.64 -7.03 -10.23
N GLN A 155 -28.14 -8.13 -9.68
CA GLN A 155 -29.44 -8.69 -10.07
C GLN A 155 -30.59 -7.77 -9.63
N GLN A 156 -30.47 -7.14 -8.46
CA GLN A 156 -31.45 -6.18 -7.95
C GLN A 156 -31.41 -4.83 -8.70
N HIS A 157 -30.24 -4.44 -9.22
CA HIS A 157 -30.02 -3.18 -9.94
C HIS A 157 -29.49 -3.44 -11.36
N PRO A 158 -30.30 -4.03 -12.26
CA PRO A 158 -29.86 -4.29 -13.62
C PRO A 158 -29.50 -2.97 -14.31
N ARG A 159 -28.33 -2.93 -14.95
CA ARG A 159 -27.91 -1.76 -15.73
C ARG A 159 -28.92 -1.56 -16.86
N LYS A 160 -29.48 -0.36 -16.97
CA LYS A 160 -30.32 0.01 -18.13
C LYS A 160 -29.44 -0.06 -19.39
N PRO A 161 -29.94 -0.65 -20.50
CA PRO A 161 -29.20 -0.65 -21.75
C PRO A 161 -28.95 0.79 -22.19
N MET A 162 -27.71 1.10 -22.59
CA MET A 162 -27.39 2.43 -23.13
C MET A 162 -28.14 2.63 -24.46
N PRO A 163 -28.72 3.81 -24.70
CA PRO A 163 -29.27 4.13 -26.01
C PRO A 163 -28.17 3.99 -27.06
N LYS A 164 -28.45 3.30 -28.17
CA LYS A 164 -27.53 3.28 -29.30
C LYS A 164 -27.42 4.71 -29.82
N SER A 165 -26.22 5.27 -29.84
CA SER A 165 -25.96 6.53 -30.54
C SER A 165 -26.31 6.32 -32.02
N ALA A 166 -27.21 7.14 -32.53
CA ALA A 166 -27.61 7.18 -33.94
C ALA A 166 -26.49 7.73 -34.81
#